data_AF-T1CGT2-F1
#
_entry.id   AF-T1CGT2-F1
#
_cell.length_a   1.000
_cell.length_b   1.000
_cell.length_c   1.000
_cell.angle_alpha   90.00
_cell.angle_beta   90.00
_cell.angle_gamma   90.00
#
_symmetry.space_group_name_H-M   'P 1'
#
loop_
_entity.id
_entity.type
_entity.pdbx_description
1 polymer ?
#
loop_
_entity_poly.entity_id
_entity_poly.type
_entity_poly.pdbx_seq_one_letter_code
_entity_poly.pdbx_strand_id
1 'polypeptide(L)'
;MNAILTTGLLHWPIWTLGIVWLVTLHMTVVAVSLYLHRDQTHRAVTLHPLVRHFFRFWIWLTTATSTREWVSVHRRHHTQVDVEGDPHSPRVFGLKAVLFEGVNLYRKAASNPDTLRTFGHGTPSDWVERVVYDGRGNLVGILLLMVLETVLFGPLGLTL
;
A
#
# COMPACT_ATOMS: atom_id res chain seq x y z
N MET A 1 -32.63 -18.70 -5.57
CA MET A 1 -31.28 -18.14 -5.81
C MET A 1 -30.27 -18.95 -5.02
N ASN A 2 -29.13 -19.31 -5.60
CA ASN A 2 -28.08 -20.06 -4.91
C ASN A 2 -27.41 -19.13 -3.88
N ALA A 3 -27.53 -19.43 -2.58
CA ALA A 3 -27.07 -18.57 -1.48
C ALA A 3 -25.56 -18.25 -1.55
N ILE A 4 -24.77 -19.14 -2.16
CA ILE A 4 -23.33 -18.95 -2.36
C ILE A 4 -23.08 -17.77 -3.32
N LEU A 5 -23.92 -17.59 -4.33
CA LEU A 5 -23.78 -16.49 -5.29
C LEU A 5 -24.11 -15.12 -4.66
N THR A 6 -24.82 -15.09 -3.53
CA THR A 6 -25.23 -13.84 -2.86
C THR A 6 -24.40 -13.50 -1.62
N THR A 7 -23.92 -14.52 -0.90
CA THR A 7 -23.26 -14.34 0.42
C THR A 7 -21.87 -14.95 0.49
N GLY A 8 -21.37 -15.47 -0.64
CA GLY A 8 -20.09 -16.18 -0.70
C GLY A 8 -20.12 -17.52 0.03
N LEU A 9 -18.94 -18.10 0.21
CA LEU A 9 -18.77 -19.39 0.88
C LEU A 9 -19.03 -19.33 2.40
N LEU A 10 -18.83 -18.17 3.03
CA LEU A 10 -18.90 -18.06 4.49
C LEU A 10 -20.33 -17.84 5.00
N HIS A 11 -21.25 -17.37 4.14
CA HIS A 11 -22.64 -17.07 4.51
C HIS A 11 -22.78 -16.14 5.73
N TRP A 12 -21.79 -15.27 5.94
CA TRP A 12 -21.76 -14.40 7.11
C TRP A 12 -22.80 -13.26 7.02
N PRO A 13 -23.34 -12.82 8.17
CA PRO A 13 -24.25 -11.67 8.20
C PRO A 13 -23.50 -10.38 7.83
N ILE A 14 -24.15 -9.48 7.09
CA ILE A 14 -23.52 -8.31 6.46
C ILE A 14 -22.69 -7.42 7.41
N TRP A 15 -23.04 -7.34 8.69
CA TRP A 15 -22.29 -6.53 9.67
C TRP A 15 -20.85 -7.03 9.89
N THR A 16 -20.55 -8.31 9.63
CA THR A 16 -19.18 -8.84 9.73
C THR A 16 -18.27 -8.23 8.68
N LEU A 17 -18.80 -7.78 7.53
CA LEU A 17 -18.01 -7.08 6.51
C LEU A 17 -17.44 -5.78 7.06
N GLY A 18 -18.19 -5.07 7.92
CA GLY A 18 -17.69 -3.89 8.61
C GLY A 18 -16.49 -4.20 9.51
N ILE A 19 -16.48 -5.36 10.17
CA ILE A 19 -15.34 -5.81 10.98
C ILE A 19 -14.14 -6.14 10.09
N VAL A 20 -14.36 -6.89 9.00
CA VAL A 20 -13.30 -7.22 8.04
C VAL A 20 -12.67 -5.93 7.51
N TRP A 21 -13.48 -4.98 7.08
CA TRP A 21 -13.02 -3.67 6.62
C TRP A 21 -12.19 -2.92 7.68
N LEU A 22 -12.68 -2.85 8.93
CA LEU A 22 -11.95 -2.18 10.02
C LEU A 22 -10.61 -2.85 10.32
N VAL A 23 -10.55 -4.18 10.31
CA VAL A 23 -9.31 -4.94 10.52
C VAL A 23 -8.34 -4.71 9.35
N THR A 24 -8.83 -4.78 8.11
CA THR A 24 -8.01 -4.55 6.91
C THR A 24 -7.46 -3.12 6.89
N LEU A 25 -8.29 -2.13 7.20
CA LEU A 25 -7.89 -0.73 7.33
C LEU A 25 -6.82 -0.56 8.41
N HIS A 26 -7.07 -1.07 9.61
CA HIS A 26 -6.15 -0.94 10.73
C HIS A 26 -4.80 -1.61 10.42
N MET A 27 -4.81 -2.81 9.85
CA MET A 27 -3.60 -3.53 9.49
C MET A 27 -2.79 -2.76 8.42
N THR A 28 -3.46 -2.15 7.45
CA THR A 28 -2.81 -1.32 6.43
C THR A 28 -2.18 -0.06 7.05
N VAL A 29 -2.86 0.61 7.98
CA VAL A 29 -2.30 1.75 8.73
C VAL A 29 -1.07 1.32 9.53
N VAL A 30 -1.12 0.16 10.20
CA VAL A 30 0.02 -0.39 10.95
C VAL A 30 1.18 -0.72 10.01
N ALA A 31 0.93 -1.33 8.85
CA ALA A 31 1.96 -1.63 7.86
C ALA A 31 2.64 -0.36 7.33
N VAL A 32 1.89 0.68 6.99
CA VAL A 32 2.46 1.96 6.56
C VAL A 32 3.26 2.61 7.70
N SER A 33 2.70 2.64 8.92
CA SER A 33 3.28 3.34 10.06
C SER A 33 4.53 2.67 10.63
N LEU A 34 4.50 1.35 10.84
CA LEU A 34 5.61 0.60 11.43
C LEU A 34 6.61 0.13 10.37
N TYR A 35 6.15 -0.49 9.30
CA TYR A 35 7.03 -1.09 8.31
C TYR A 35 7.56 -0.05 7.31
N LEU A 36 6.69 0.61 6.53
CA LEU A 36 7.17 1.53 5.49
C LEU A 36 7.83 2.79 6.07
N HIS A 37 7.20 3.41 7.07
CA HIS A 37 7.66 4.66 7.64
C HIS A 37 8.80 4.46 8.65
N ARG A 38 8.56 3.75 9.76
CA ARG A 38 9.56 3.67 10.85
C ARG A 38 10.71 2.70 10.58
N ASP A 39 10.43 1.51 10.06
CA ASP A 39 11.46 0.47 9.81
C ASP A 39 12.21 0.68 8.48
N GLN A 40 11.50 0.87 7.37
CA GLN A 40 12.13 0.96 6.04
C GLN A 40 12.67 2.35 5.73
N THR A 41 11.90 3.39 6.03
CA THR A 41 12.30 4.76 5.68
C THR A 41 13.30 5.32 6.68
N HIS A 42 12.91 5.36 7.97
CA HIS A 42 13.66 6.08 9.02
C HIS A 42 14.62 5.22 9.84
N ARG A 43 14.54 3.89 9.73
CA ARG A 43 15.35 2.95 10.55
C ARG A 43 15.20 3.19 12.06
N ALA A 44 14.08 3.75 12.49
CA ALA A 44 13.79 4.07 13.89
C ALA A 44 13.42 2.82 14.71
N VAL A 45 12.98 1.76 14.03
CA VAL A 45 12.67 0.45 14.62
C VAL A 45 13.26 -0.62 13.72
N THR A 46 13.72 -1.73 14.31
CA THR A 46 14.14 -2.93 13.56
C THR A 46 13.12 -4.04 13.78
N LEU A 47 12.31 -4.32 12.76
CA LEU A 47 11.34 -5.41 12.80
C LEU A 47 12.00 -6.77 12.54
N HIS A 48 11.48 -7.80 13.21
CA HIS A 48 11.86 -9.19 12.93
C HIS A 48 11.60 -9.53 11.45
N PRO A 49 12.47 -10.33 10.77
CA PRO A 49 12.33 -10.63 9.34
C PRO A 49 10.95 -11.18 8.93
N LEU A 50 10.35 -12.04 9.76
CA LEU A 50 9.00 -12.57 9.50
C LEU A 50 7.94 -11.48 9.49
N VAL A 51 8.03 -10.52 10.41
CA VAL A 51 7.09 -9.39 10.49
C VAL A 51 7.27 -8.45 9.31
N ARG A 52 8.52 -8.21 8.87
CA ARG A 52 8.79 -7.46 7.64
C ARG A 52 8.17 -8.14 6.42
N HIS A 53 8.34 -9.44 6.28
CA HIS A 53 7.78 -10.18 5.15
C HIS A 53 6.25 -10.17 5.16
N PHE A 54 5.63 -10.34 6.33
CA PHE A 54 4.18 -10.19 6.48
C PHE A 54 3.70 -8.82 5.99
N PHE A 55 4.35 -7.73 6.40
CA PHE A 55 3.95 -6.39 5.94
C PHE A 55 4.21 -6.15 4.46
N ARG A 56 5.30 -6.69 3.89
CA ARG A 56 5.57 -6.66 2.44
C ARG A 56 4.45 -7.33 1.65
N PHE A 57 4.08 -8.54 2.07
CA PHE A 57 2.96 -9.27 1.49
C PHE A 57 1.66 -8.48 1.61
N TRP A 58 1.38 -7.95 2.80
CA TRP A 58 0.14 -7.22 3.09
C TRP A 58 -0.05 -6.01 2.17
N ILE A 59 0.94 -5.11 2.07
CA ILE A 59 0.84 -3.90 1.24
C ILE A 59 0.85 -4.19 -0.27
N TRP A 60 1.47 -5.29 -0.68
CA TRP A 60 1.37 -5.76 -2.06
C TRP A 60 -0.05 -6.24 -2.36
N LEU A 61 -0.63 -7.04 -1.45
CA LEU A 61 -1.97 -7.60 -1.59
C LEU A 61 -3.05 -6.51 -1.58
N THR A 62 -2.98 -5.57 -0.65
CA THR A 62 -4.07 -4.60 -0.40
C THR A 62 -3.93 -3.29 -1.18
N THR A 63 -2.72 -2.83 -1.45
CA THR A 63 -2.51 -1.51 -2.08
C THR A 63 -1.61 -1.54 -3.31
N ALA A 64 -1.08 -2.70 -3.71
CA ALA A 64 -0.04 -2.84 -4.73
C ALA A 64 1.17 -1.89 -4.51
N THR A 65 1.50 -1.57 -3.26
CA THR A 65 2.57 -0.62 -2.95
C THR A 65 3.93 -1.31 -3.00
N SER A 66 4.86 -0.76 -3.79
CA SER A 66 6.27 -1.15 -3.74
C SER A 66 6.98 -0.50 -2.54
N THR A 67 7.73 -1.29 -1.76
CA THR A 67 8.52 -0.76 -0.64
C THR A 67 9.49 0.32 -1.11
N ARG A 68 10.20 0.06 -2.22
CA ARG A 68 11.22 0.96 -2.75
C ARG A 68 10.64 2.31 -3.14
N GLU A 69 9.49 2.30 -3.84
CA GLU A 69 8.86 3.52 -4.29
C GLU A 69 8.38 4.37 -3.13
N TRP A 70 7.64 3.77 -2.20
CA TRP A 70 7.09 4.49 -1.06
C TRP A 70 8.19 5.15 -0.24
N VAL A 71 9.24 4.38 0.09
CA VAL A 71 10.41 4.88 0.82
C VAL A 71 11.10 6.01 0.04
N SER A 72 11.22 5.90 -1.28
CA SER A 72 11.86 6.91 -2.10
C SER A 72 11.09 8.23 -2.11
N VAL A 73 9.77 8.15 -2.31
CA VAL A 73 8.87 9.32 -2.31
C VAL A 73 8.85 9.96 -0.91
N HIS A 74 8.73 9.16 0.14
CA HIS A 74 8.68 9.64 1.52
C HIS A 74 9.99 10.32 1.95
N ARG A 75 11.14 9.74 1.61
CA ARG A 75 12.45 10.38 1.87
C ARG A 75 12.62 11.67 1.08
N ARG A 76 12.19 11.69 -0.18
CA ARG A 76 12.22 12.91 -0.99
C ARG A 76 11.41 14.04 -0.37
N HIS A 77 10.20 13.74 0.12
CA HIS A 77 9.40 14.69 0.90
C HIS A 77 10.19 15.27 2.08
N HIS A 78 10.78 14.42 2.93
CA HIS A 78 11.59 14.91 4.06
C HIS A 78 12.80 15.77 3.66
N THR A 79 13.39 15.57 2.48
CA THR A 79 14.50 16.41 2.01
C THR A 79 14.08 17.72 1.36
N GLN A 80 12.83 17.82 0.90
CA GLN A 80 12.33 18.96 0.13
C GLN A 80 11.03 19.51 0.75
N VAL A 81 10.86 19.39 2.07
CA VAL A 81 9.60 19.73 2.75
C VAL A 81 9.15 21.14 2.39
N ASP A 82 7.95 21.23 1.85
CA ASP A 82 7.28 22.51 1.56
C ASP A 82 8.06 23.48 0.67
N VAL A 83 8.89 22.93 -0.22
CA VAL A 83 9.56 23.66 -1.29
C VAL A 83 9.42 22.93 -2.62
N GLU A 84 9.85 23.58 -3.70
CA GLU A 84 9.85 22.97 -5.03
C GLU A 84 10.62 21.64 -5.01
N GLY A 85 9.99 20.60 -5.56
CA GLY A 85 10.50 19.24 -5.54
C GLY A 85 9.87 18.31 -4.50
N ASP A 86 9.19 18.83 -3.47
CA ASP A 86 8.35 18.00 -2.58
C ASP A 86 7.30 17.25 -3.42
N PRO A 87 7.18 15.91 -3.34
CA PRO A 87 6.16 15.17 -4.09
C PRO A 87 4.72 15.51 -3.71
N HIS A 88 4.47 16.07 -2.52
CA HIS A 88 3.12 16.36 -2.03
C HIS A 88 3.06 17.57 -1.10
N SER A 89 3.82 18.64 -1.42
CA SER A 89 3.74 19.87 -0.62
C SER A 89 2.38 20.56 -0.78
N PRO A 90 1.65 20.81 0.33
CA PRO A 90 0.46 21.67 0.32
C PRO A 90 0.78 23.13 0.00
N ARG A 91 2.03 23.59 0.17
CA ARG A 91 2.46 24.94 -0.19
C ARG A 91 2.65 25.10 -1.70
N VAL A 92 3.19 24.08 -2.38
CA VAL A 92 3.43 24.09 -3.83
C VAL A 92 2.17 23.75 -4.62
N PHE A 93 1.46 22.68 -4.24
CA PHE A 93 0.29 22.19 -4.99
C PHE A 93 -1.06 22.66 -4.43
N GLY A 94 -1.08 23.21 -3.21
CA GLY A 94 -2.31 23.54 -2.50
C GLY A 94 -2.93 22.35 -1.77
N LEU A 95 -3.67 22.63 -0.70
CA LEU A 95 -4.29 21.60 0.15
C LEU A 95 -5.27 20.69 -0.61
N LYS A 96 -6.05 21.24 -1.55
CA LYS A 96 -7.02 20.46 -2.34
C LYS A 96 -6.33 19.38 -3.18
N ALA A 97 -5.23 19.72 -3.85
CA ALA A 97 -4.47 18.76 -4.65
C ALA A 97 -3.90 17.65 -3.76
N VAL A 98 -3.31 17.98 -2.62
CA VAL A 98 -2.75 16.98 -1.70
C VAL A 98 -3.83 16.02 -1.16
N LEU A 99 -5.02 16.53 -0.84
CA LEU A 99 -6.11 15.71 -0.29
C LEU A 99 -6.78 14.80 -1.35
N PHE A 100 -6.99 15.31 -2.57
CA PHE A 100 -7.79 14.61 -3.58
C PHE A 100 -6.98 14.00 -4.73
N GLU A 101 -5.76 14.46 -4.97
CA GLU A 101 -4.89 14.00 -6.05
C GLU A 101 -3.64 13.26 -5.54
N GLY A 102 -3.61 12.88 -4.26
CA GLY A 102 -2.47 12.22 -3.63
C GLY A 102 -1.95 11.00 -4.41
N VAL A 103 -2.84 10.21 -5.02
CA VAL A 103 -2.47 9.07 -5.88
C VAL A 103 -1.73 9.52 -7.15
N ASN A 104 -2.19 10.60 -7.80
CA ASN A 104 -1.56 11.13 -9.01
C ASN A 104 -0.20 11.77 -8.70
N LEU A 105 -0.13 12.55 -7.63
CA LEU A 105 1.11 13.14 -7.12
C LEU A 105 2.14 12.05 -6.76
N TYR A 106 1.69 11.01 -6.05
CA TYR A 106 2.51 9.85 -5.73
C TYR A 106 3.03 9.15 -6.99
N ARG A 107 2.16 8.80 -7.95
CA ARG A 107 2.55 8.13 -9.21
C ARG A 107 3.55 8.96 -10.01
N LYS A 108 3.36 10.28 -10.08
CA LYS A 108 4.29 11.20 -10.73
C LYS A 108 5.66 11.20 -10.05
N ALA A 109 5.69 11.19 -8.71
CA ALA A 109 6.95 11.15 -7.95
C ALA A 109 7.66 9.78 -8.04
N ALA A 110 6.90 8.69 -7.95
CA ALA A 110 7.40 7.32 -8.00
C ALA A 110 7.92 6.93 -9.39
N SER A 111 7.30 7.43 -10.47
CA SER A 111 7.74 7.17 -11.84
C SER A 111 9.06 7.86 -12.21
N ASN A 112 9.56 8.81 -11.42
CA ASN A 112 10.84 9.48 -11.66
C ASN A 112 12.03 8.56 -11.27
N PRO A 113 12.87 8.13 -12.24
CA PRO A 113 14.00 7.24 -11.97
C PRO A 113 15.06 7.84 -11.05
N ASP A 114 15.27 9.16 -11.09
CA ASP A 114 16.25 9.84 -10.24
C ASP A 114 15.81 9.85 -8.77
N THR A 115 14.50 9.97 -8.50
CA THR A 115 13.94 9.82 -7.14
C THR A 115 14.31 8.45 -6.58
N LEU A 116 14.09 7.39 -7.36
CA LEU A 116 14.30 6.01 -6.91
C LEU A 116 15.78 5.67 -6.77
N ARG A 117 16.63 6.19 -7.67
CA ARG A 117 18.08 5.99 -7.62
C ARG A 117 18.64 6.65 -6.37
N THR A 118 18.21 7.88 -6.08
CA THR A 118 18.70 8.68 -4.95
C THR A 118 18.17 8.17 -3.62
N PHE A 119 16.86 7.95 -3.51
CA PHE A 119 16.20 7.73 -2.22
C PHE A 119 15.83 6.28 -1.92
N GLY A 120 15.85 5.38 -2.92
CA GLY A 120 15.42 3.98 -2.76
C GLY A 120 16.43 3.04 -2.12
N HIS A 121 17.59 3.55 -1.69
CA HIS A 121 18.67 2.73 -1.14
C HIS A 121 18.29 2.03 0.18
N GLY A 122 18.86 0.84 0.41
CA GLY A 122 18.62 0.03 1.60
C GLY A 122 17.25 -0.64 1.68
N THR A 123 16.37 -0.46 0.69
CA THR A 123 15.09 -1.17 0.62
C THR A 123 15.31 -2.62 0.17
N PRO A 124 14.36 -3.55 0.45
CA PRO A 124 14.45 -4.91 -0.03
C PRO A 124 14.60 -4.92 -1.55
N SER A 125 15.45 -5.81 -2.02
CA SER A 125 15.68 -6.02 -3.44
C SER A 125 15.78 -7.50 -3.78
N ASP A 126 15.33 -8.38 -2.89
CA ASP A 126 15.33 -9.83 -3.11
C ASP A 126 14.41 -10.25 -4.26
N TRP A 127 14.48 -11.52 -4.66
CA TRP A 127 13.68 -12.05 -5.77
C TRP A 127 12.18 -11.85 -5.57
N VAL A 128 11.68 -12.02 -4.34
CA VAL A 128 10.25 -11.84 -4.05
C VAL A 128 9.86 -10.39 -4.28
N GLU A 129 10.68 -9.42 -3.86
CA GLU A 129 10.40 -8.00 -4.12
C GLU A 129 10.36 -7.69 -5.62
N ARG A 130 11.29 -8.24 -6.40
CA ARG A 130 11.45 -7.89 -7.82
C ARG A 130 10.46 -8.59 -8.75
N VAL A 131 9.90 -9.72 -8.33
CA VAL A 131 9.06 -10.57 -9.21
C VAL A 131 7.64 -10.67 -8.70
N VAL A 132 7.45 -10.86 -7.40
CA VAL A 132 6.12 -11.05 -6.81
C VAL A 132 5.57 -9.70 -6.35
N TYR A 133 6.31 -8.98 -5.52
CA TYR A 133 5.86 -7.72 -4.89
C TYR A 133 6.17 -6.46 -5.71
N ASP A 134 6.41 -6.59 -7.02
CA ASP A 134 6.66 -5.44 -7.87
C ASP A 134 5.38 -4.64 -8.15
N GLY A 135 5.08 -3.68 -7.26
CA GLY A 135 3.90 -2.82 -7.36
C GLY A 135 3.81 -1.96 -8.64
N ARG A 136 4.90 -1.80 -9.41
CA ARG A 136 4.93 -0.94 -10.61
C ARG A 136 4.09 -1.45 -11.76
N GLY A 137 3.94 -2.76 -11.88
CA GLY A 137 3.25 -3.39 -13.00
C GLY A 137 2.42 -4.60 -12.59
N ASN A 138 2.44 -4.98 -11.31
CA ASN A 138 1.81 -6.20 -10.84
C ASN A 138 0.58 -5.91 -9.98
N LEU A 139 -0.59 -5.91 -10.61
CA LEU A 139 -1.89 -5.83 -9.92
C LEU A 139 -2.37 -7.18 -9.39
N VAL A 140 -1.57 -8.26 -9.50
CA VAL A 140 -1.97 -9.61 -9.08
C VAL A 140 -2.37 -9.64 -7.61
N GLY A 141 -1.69 -8.88 -6.74
CA GLY A 141 -2.07 -8.80 -5.32
C GLY A 141 -3.51 -8.32 -5.14
N ILE A 142 -3.85 -7.18 -5.74
CA ILE A 142 -5.19 -6.60 -5.67
C ILE A 142 -6.22 -7.52 -6.33
N LEU A 143 -5.91 -8.09 -7.51
CA LEU A 143 -6.82 -9.01 -8.20
C LEU A 143 -7.06 -10.29 -7.39
N LEU A 144 -6.02 -10.81 -6.73
CA LEU A 144 -6.11 -11.95 -5.85
C LEU A 144 -7.00 -11.65 -4.64
N LEU A 145 -6.81 -10.48 -4.02
CA LEU A 145 -7.65 -10.03 -2.91
C LEU A 145 -9.11 -9.89 -3.35
N MET A 146 -9.36 -9.22 -4.47
CA MET A 146 -10.69 -9.04 -5.05
C MET A 146 -11.41 -10.37 -5.30
N VAL A 147 -10.72 -11.35 -5.90
CA VAL A 147 -11.26 -12.70 -6.12
C VAL A 147 -11.54 -13.40 -4.79
N LEU A 148 -10.60 -13.33 -3.85
CA LEU A 148 -10.75 -13.97 -2.54
C LEU A 148 -11.96 -13.40 -1.78
N GLU A 149 -12.09 -12.09 -1.72
CA GLU A 149 -13.21 -11.42 -1.04
C GLU A 149 -14.54 -11.72 -1.73
N THR A 150 -14.57 -11.75 -3.06
CA THR A 150 -15.77 -12.15 -3.82
C THR A 150 -16.18 -13.60 -3.54
N VAL A 151 -15.21 -14.51 -3.48
CA VAL A 151 -15.47 -15.94 -3.18
C VAL A 151 -15.93 -16.13 -1.74
N LEU A 152 -15.30 -15.44 -0.78
CA LEU A 152 -15.61 -15.59 0.64
C LEU A 152 -16.91 -14.92 1.05
N PHE A 153 -17.19 -13.72 0.53
CA PHE A 153 -18.28 -12.84 0.99
C PHE A 153 -19.35 -12.56 -0.07
N GLY A 154 -19.20 -13.10 -1.28
CA GLY A 154 -20.09 -12.82 -2.40
C GLY A 154 -19.80 -11.45 -3.03
N PRO A 155 -20.70 -10.92 -3.88
CA PRO A 155 -20.49 -9.67 -4.60
C PRO A 155 -20.22 -8.45 -3.70
N LEU A 156 -20.73 -8.46 -2.46
CA LEU A 156 -20.47 -7.40 -1.48
C LEU A 156 -19.01 -7.37 -1.00
N GLY A 157 -18.27 -8.47 -1.17
CA GLY A 157 -16.83 -8.53 -0.91
C GLY A 157 -16.04 -7.51 -1.74
N LEU A 158 -16.54 -7.11 -2.91
CA LEU A 158 -15.90 -6.09 -3.76
C LEU A 158 -15.87 -4.68 -3.14
N THR A 159 -16.61 -4.46 -2.04
CA THR A 159 -16.65 -3.17 -1.33
C THR A 159 -15.68 -3.08 -0.17
N LEU A 160 -14.97 -4.17 0.15
CA LEU A 160 -13.92 -4.22 1.16
C LEU A 160 -12.62 -3.61 0.63
#